data_AF-A0A0J6FQZ7-F1
#
_entry.id   AF-A0A0J6FQZ7-F1
#
_cell.length_a   1.000
_cell.length_b   1.000
_cell.length_c   1.000
_cell.angle_alpha   90.00
_cell.angle_beta   90.00
_cell.angle_gamma   90.00
#
_symmetry.space_group_name_H-M   'P 1'
#
loop_
_entity.id
_entity.type
_entity.pdbx_description
1 polymer ?
#
loop_
_entity_poly.entity_id
_entity_poly.type
_entity_poly.pdbx_seq_one_letter_code
_entity_poly.pdbx_strand_id
1 'polypeptide(L)'
;MADNTELYDKLEDLSDLEIALLLCLVSQEHGIIDTDPEAIDDLGRELSLIVENTFGLSNVVFDGSPHTSLEEFSNAILTPERDRNESRRSRYSQSSADVDGYFETVSFYSDVTSRDKHKSRLRQSYLDDRKVVNVIIAKRFDQTPDEVQVQALELIRLKRIFTRTAVHNTPKTFLFIPLVAANGKPLSSLLNKHLNDHIFVSHFHDAMDGFANLEDDSGWISDGAASSLSVVRPSSHLSPSIHRPRPILEEEITILRRLGDSVTISADMTCYLHNFIVFLRLHRGVSGGISAASTCHFQTLARFLAPLQRLDCLVPSLVAIAAKKAYRHRIVVARPKDDRSLLYGSSLAAARSVLADLTPESIIEEVLTEVEAPL
;
A
#
# COMPACT_ATOMS: atom_id res chain seq x y z
N MET A 1 -24.33 -15.20 -4.27
CA MET A 1 -24.05 -16.37 -3.43
C MET A 1 -22.83 -17.13 -3.98
N ALA A 2 -22.79 -17.45 -5.29
CA ALA A 2 -21.60 -18.03 -5.93
C ALA A 2 -20.38 -17.07 -5.90
N ASP A 3 -20.56 -15.79 -6.26
CA ASP A 3 -19.45 -14.80 -6.33
C ASP A 3 -18.67 -14.59 -5.03
N ASN A 4 -19.34 -14.71 -3.87
CA ASN A 4 -18.64 -14.55 -2.59
C ASN A 4 -17.75 -15.76 -2.29
N THR A 5 -18.13 -16.96 -2.74
CA THR A 5 -17.34 -18.17 -2.47
C THR A 5 -16.03 -18.12 -3.25
N GLU A 6 -16.10 -17.76 -4.54
CA GLU A 6 -14.91 -17.55 -5.37
C GLU A 6 -14.01 -16.44 -4.82
N LEU A 7 -14.59 -15.35 -4.29
CA LEU A 7 -13.84 -14.30 -3.62
C LEU A 7 -13.08 -14.84 -2.41
N TYR A 8 -13.73 -15.64 -1.57
CA TYR A 8 -13.09 -16.17 -0.38
C TYR A 8 -12.07 -17.26 -0.66
N ASP A 9 -12.23 -18.03 -1.74
CA ASP A 9 -11.21 -18.99 -2.19
C ASP A 9 -9.94 -18.22 -2.60
N LYS A 10 -10.08 -17.10 -3.32
CA LYS A 10 -8.95 -16.20 -3.63
C LYS A 10 -8.29 -15.65 -2.37
N LEU A 11 -9.07 -15.31 -1.33
CA LEU A 11 -8.53 -14.77 -0.08
C LEU A 11 -7.75 -15.80 0.73
N GLU A 12 -8.12 -17.08 0.67
CA GLU A 12 -7.39 -18.17 1.34
C GLU A 12 -6.02 -18.43 0.70
N ASP A 13 -5.88 -18.17 -0.60
CA ASP A 13 -4.63 -18.32 -1.34
C ASP A 13 -3.67 -17.11 -1.20
N LEU A 14 -4.10 -16.01 -0.57
CA LEU A 14 -3.27 -14.81 -0.44
C LEU A 14 -2.17 -14.97 0.62
N SER A 15 -1.00 -14.45 0.28
CA SER A 15 0.11 -14.24 1.23
C SER A 15 -0.21 -13.16 2.26
N ASP A 16 0.52 -13.16 3.38
CA ASP A 16 0.39 -12.16 4.45
C ASP A 16 0.61 -10.72 3.96
N LEU A 17 1.51 -10.55 2.98
CA LEU A 17 1.82 -9.27 2.34
C LEU A 17 0.64 -8.78 1.48
N GLU A 18 0.05 -9.68 0.68
CA GLU A 18 -1.15 -9.39 -0.12
C GLU A 18 -2.36 -9.06 0.76
N ILE A 19 -2.54 -9.78 1.88
CA ILE A 19 -3.60 -9.49 2.85
C ILE A 19 -3.38 -8.10 3.47
N ALA A 20 -2.13 -7.72 3.80
CA ALA A 20 -1.82 -6.40 4.32
C ALA A 20 -2.16 -5.28 3.31
N LEU A 21 -1.84 -5.49 2.03
CA LEU A 21 -2.21 -4.56 0.94
C LEU A 21 -3.71 -4.49 0.73
N LEU A 22 -4.39 -5.64 0.71
CA LEU A 22 -5.84 -5.72 0.56
C LEU A 22 -6.53 -4.95 1.68
N LEU A 23 -6.08 -5.10 2.93
CA LEU A 23 -6.60 -4.35 4.07
C LEU A 23 -6.50 -2.83 3.86
N CYS A 24 -5.37 -2.35 3.33
CA CYS A 24 -5.18 -0.94 3.03
C CYS A 24 -6.09 -0.47 1.88
N LEU A 25 -6.27 -1.28 0.83
CA LEU A 25 -7.15 -0.97 -0.30
C LEU A 25 -8.64 -0.94 0.09
N VAL A 26 -9.06 -1.89 0.93
CA VAL A 26 -10.42 -1.98 1.43
C VAL A 26 -10.73 -0.80 2.34
N SER A 27 -9.83 -0.47 3.29
CA SER A 27 -10.00 0.67 4.20
C SER A 27 -9.78 2.04 3.55
N GLN A 28 -9.17 2.08 2.35
CA GLN A 28 -8.72 3.30 1.67
C GLN A 28 -7.70 4.11 2.48
N GLU A 29 -6.91 3.42 3.30
CA GLU A 29 -5.87 3.99 4.13
C GLU A 29 -4.49 3.46 3.70
N HIS A 30 -3.43 3.98 4.32
CA HIS A 30 -2.05 3.71 3.91
C HIS A 30 -1.32 2.78 4.87
N GLY A 31 -0.38 1.97 4.39
CA GLY A 31 0.33 0.99 5.21
C GLY A 31 1.83 1.24 5.18
N ILE A 32 2.53 1.04 6.31
CA ILE A 32 3.99 0.95 6.36
C ILE A 32 4.40 -0.52 6.37
N ILE A 33 5.45 -0.84 5.63
CA ILE A 33 6.02 -2.18 5.64
C ILE A 33 7.49 -2.08 6.02
N ASP A 34 7.89 -2.83 7.03
CA ASP A 34 9.28 -2.95 7.46
C ASP A 34 9.84 -4.34 7.14
N THR A 35 11.13 -4.39 6.85
CA THR A 35 11.84 -5.63 6.55
C THR A 35 13.32 -5.48 6.88
N ASP A 36 14.06 -6.58 6.80
CA ASP A 36 15.51 -6.58 6.97
C ASP A 36 16.19 -5.72 5.89
N PRO A 37 17.31 -5.03 6.24
CA PRO A 37 17.96 -4.10 5.33
C PRO A 37 18.42 -4.72 4.01
N GLU A 38 18.73 -6.01 4.02
CA GLU A 38 19.17 -6.77 2.85
C GLU A 38 18.02 -7.07 1.88
N ALA A 39 16.78 -7.14 2.39
CA ALA A 39 15.60 -7.58 1.66
C ALA A 39 14.75 -6.43 1.08
N ILE A 40 15.07 -5.17 1.35
CA ILE A 40 14.25 -4.01 0.95
C ILE A 40 14.06 -3.91 -0.56
N ASP A 41 15.12 -4.15 -1.33
CA ASP A 41 15.07 -4.03 -2.78
C ASP A 41 14.22 -5.14 -3.41
N ASP A 42 14.33 -6.36 -2.88
CA ASP A 42 13.54 -7.50 -3.32
C ASP A 42 12.07 -7.31 -2.92
N LEU A 43 11.80 -6.92 -1.67
CA LEU A 43 10.45 -6.58 -1.22
C LEU A 43 9.80 -5.47 -2.07
N GLY A 44 10.58 -4.44 -2.46
CA GLY A 44 10.09 -3.38 -3.32
C GLY A 44 9.66 -3.87 -4.70
N ARG A 45 10.36 -4.86 -5.27
CA ARG A 45 9.98 -5.49 -6.55
C ARG A 45 8.82 -6.46 -6.36
N GLU A 46 8.81 -7.26 -5.30
CA GLU A 46 7.69 -8.16 -4.95
C GLU A 46 6.38 -7.39 -4.83
N LEU A 47 6.37 -6.29 -4.09
CA LEU A 47 5.20 -5.43 -3.96
C LEU A 47 4.75 -4.82 -5.28
N SER A 48 5.68 -4.46 -6.16
CA SER A 48 5.37 -3.99 -7.52
C SER A 48 4.65 -5.08 -8.32
N LEU A 49 5.15 -6.32 -8.27
CA LEU A 49 4.53 -7.48 -8.92
C LEU A 49 3.16 -7.80 -8.34
N ILE A 50 3.00 -7.80 -7.01
CA ILE A 50 1.71 -8.05 -6.36
C ILE A 50 0.66 -7.01 -6.78
N VAL A 51 1.04 -5.72 -6.80
CA VAL A 51 0.12 -4.65 -7.18
C VAL A 51 -0.33 -4.79 -8.65
N GLU A 52 0.55 -5.24 -9.54
CA GLU A 52 0.24 -5.46 -10.95
C GLU A 52 -0.52 -6.77 -11.22
N ASN A 53 -0.05 -7.88 -10.64
CA ASN A 53 -0.56 -9.23 -10.91
C ASN A 53 -1.81 -9.54 -10.09
N THR A 54 -1.80 -9.25 -8.79
CA THR A 54 -2.88 -9.58 -7.86
C THR A 54 -3.98 -8.52 -7.87
N PHE A 55 -3.65 -7.23 -7.99
CA PHE A 55 -4.65 -6.15 -7.93
C PHE A 55 -4.88 -5.42 -9.27
N GLY A 56 -4.04 -5.62 -10.29
CA GLY A 56 -4.19 -4.97 -11.60
C GLY A 56 -4.03 -3.45 -11.58
N LEU A 57 -3.38 -2.90 -10.56
CA LEU A 57 -3.20 -1.47 -10.34
C LEU A 57 -1.86 -0.96 -10.88
N SER A 58 -1.78 0.34 -11.19
CA SER A 58 -0.50 0.97 -11.56
C SER A 58 0.34 1.26 -10.32
N ASN A 59 1.62 0.92 -10.34
CA ASN A 59 2.55 1.25 -9.27
C ASN A 59 3.75 2.07 -9.77
N VAL A 60 4.39 2.78 -8.85
CA VAL A 60 5.74 3.35 -9.00
C VAL A 60 6.55 3.00 -7.76
N VAL A 61 7.78 2.55 -8.00
CA VAL A 61 8.79 2.40 -6.95
C VAL A 61 9.65 3.67 -6.92
N PHE A 62 9.54 4.40 -5.82
CA PHE A 62 10.37 5.56 -5.50
C PHE A 62 11.46 5.16 -4.52
N ASP A 63 12.68 5.65 -4.71
CA ASP A 63 13.80 5.33 -3.82
C ASP A 63 14.29 6.56 -3.06
N GLY A 64 14.19 6.50 -1.73
CA GLY A 64 14.50 7.58 -0.82
C GLY A 64 16.00 7.78 -0.65
N SER A 65 16.41 9.05 -0.70
CA SER A 65 17.78 9.49 -0.49
C SER A 65 17.78 10.75 0.38
N PRO A 66 18.85 10.99 1.17
CA PRO A 66 18.99 12.25 1.92
C PRO A 66 19.11 13.48 1.01
N HIS A 67 19.37 13.29 -0.29
CA HIS A 67 19.47 14.35 -1.28
C HIS A 67 18.23 14.46 -2.17
N THR A 68 17.18 13.68 -1.89
CA THR A 68 15.92 13.76 -2.64
C THR A 68 15.32 15.16 -2.51
N SER A 69 15.06 15.78 -3.65
CA SER A 69 14.35 17.06 -3.69
C SER A 69 12.83 16.89 -3.82
N LEU A 70 12.06 17.91 -3.42
CA LEU A 70 10.60 17.95 -3.60
C LEU A 70 10.19 17.78 -5.07
N GLU A 71 10.98 18.34 -5.99
CA GLU A 71 10.74 18.23 -7.42
C GLU A 71 10.96 16.80 -7.93
N GLU A 72 12.01 16.14 -7.44
CA GLU A 72 12.32 14.75 -7.78
C GLU A 72 11.22 13.82 -7.30
N PHE A 73 10.77 13.97 -6.06
CA PHE A 73 9.64 13.23 -5.51
C PHE A 73 8.35 13.45 -6.34
N SER A 74 8.04 14.71 -6.65
CA SER A 74 6.86 15.06 -7.45
C SER A 74 6.92 14.47 -8.87
N ASN A 75 8.09 14.51 -9.52
CA ASN A 75 8.28 13.98 -10.85
C ASN A 75 8.27 12.44 -10.88
N ALA A 76 8.76 11.78 -9.84
CA ALA A 76 8.76 10.32 -9.75
C ALA A 76 7.34 9.74 -9.68
N ILE A 77 6.44 10.41 -8.96
CA ILE A 77 5.05 9.95 -8.76
C ILE A 77 4.18 10.16 -10.01
N LEU A 78 4.55 11.12 -10.86
CA LEU A 78 3.78 11.53 -12.03
C LEU A 78 4.21 10.75 -13.27
N THR A 79 3.36 9.83 -13.71
CA THR A 79 3.59 9.07 -14.94
C THR A 79 2.88 9.76 -16.11
N PRO A 80 3.53 9.94 -17.28
CA PRO A 80 2.82 10.39 -18.48
C PRO A 80 1.72 9.39 -18.83
N GLU A 81 0.53 9.89 -19.15
CA GLU A 81 -0.59 9.06 -19.59
C GLU A 81 -0.19 8.31 -20.86
N ARG A 82 0.36 7.11 -20.73
CA ARG A 82 0.41 6.16 -21.84
C ARG A 82 -1.02 5.71 -22.02
N ASP A 83 -1.67 6.22 -23.06
CA ASP A 83 -2.94 5.73 -23.54
C ASP A 83 -2.86 4.20 -23.70
N ARG A 84 -3.30 3.46 -22.68
CA ARG A 84 -3.60 2.02 -22.75
C ARG A 84 -4.66 1.72 -23.83
N ASN A 85 -5.19 2.75 -24.50
CA ASN A 85 -6.09 2.70 -25.63
C ASN A 85 -5.39 2.56 -27.00
N GLU A 86 -4.07 2.74 -27.14
CA GLU A 86 -3.41 2.53 -28.44
C GLU A 86 -3.30 1.05 -28.82
N SER A 87 -3.26 0.13 -27.84
CA SER A 87 -3.22 -1.32 -28.10
C SER A 87 -4.56 -1.91 -28.59
N ARG A 88 -5.65 -1.12 -28.60
CA ARG A 88 -6.97 -1.54 -29.13
C ARG A 88 -7.37 -0.84 -30.43
N ARG A 89 -6.62 0.17 -30.90
CA ARG A 89 -6.92 0.90 -32.15
C ARG A 89 -6.03 0.54 -33.34
N SER A 90 -5.05 -0.36 -33.17
CA SER A 90 -4.27 -0.93 -34.29
C SER A 90 -4.72 -2.35 -34.62
N ARG A 91 -5.87 -2.49 -35.29
CA ARG A 91 -6.21 -3.73 -36.02
C ARG A 91 -7.16 -3.58 -37.21
N TYR A 92 -7.49 -2.37 -37.62
CA TYR A 92 -8.20 -2.11 -38.88
C TYR A 92 -7.44 -1.09 -39.71
N SER A 93 -6.27 -1.49 -40.19
CA SER A 93 -5.69 -0.89 -41.38
C SER A 93 -4.80 -1.94 -42.04
N GLN A 94 -5.32 -2.59 -43.09
CA GLN A 94 -4.64 -2.99 -44.33
C GLN A 94 -5.30 -4.23 -44.97
N SER A 95 -6.12 -3.98 -45.97
CA SER A 95 -6.12 -4.56 -47.34
C SER A 95 -7.48 -4.18 -47.96
N SER A 96 -7.64 -3.83 -49.24
CA SER A 96 -6.87 -4.09 -50.43
C SER A 96 -7.19 -3.02 -51.49
N ALA A 97 -6.38 -3.00 -52.54
CA ALA A 97 -6.39 -2.12 -53.70
C ALA A 97 -7.70 -2.17 -54.53
N ASP A 98 -7.93 -1.05 -55.23
CA ASP A 98 -8.60 -0.83 -56.52
C ASP A 98 -9.95 -1.51 -56.81
N VAL A 99 -10.99 -0.71 -57.08
CA VAL A 99 -11.77 -0.71 -58.34
C VAL A 99 -12.57 0.61 -58.48
N ASP A 100 -12.51 1.14 -59.69
CA ASP A 100 -13.16 2.30 -60.31
C ASP A 100 -14.71 2.31 -60.26
N GLY A 101 -15.36 3.48 -60.28
CA GLY A 101 -16.83 3.56 -60.41
C GLY A 101 -17.55 4.83 -59.96
N TYR A 102 -17.63 5.81 -60.87
CA TYR A 102 -18.74 6.73 -61.20
C TYR A 102 -19.87 7.11 -60.21
N PHE A 103 -20.18 8.43 -60.28
CA PHE A 103 -21.45 9.17 -60.02
C PHE A 103 -21.50 9.99 -58.71
N GLU A 104 -21.19 11.29 -58.75
CA GLU A 104 -22.11 12.46 -58.92
C GLU A 104 -23.15 12.58 -57.78
N THR A 105 -23.16 13.59 -56.90
CA THR A 105 -23.57 14.99 -57.19
C THR A 105 -23.42 15.83 -55.90
N VAL A 106 -22.71 16.99 -55.89
CA VAL A 106 -23.22 18.39 -56.05
C VAL A 106 -23.80 18.93 -54.71
N SER A 107 -23.12 19.79 -53.94
CA SER A 107 -23.19 21.29 -53.99
C SER A 107 -22.99 21.88 -52.58
N PHE A 108 -22.53 23.10 -52.29
CA PHE A 108 -21.96 24.22 -53.05
C PHE A 108 -21.56 25.36 -52.07
N TYR A 109 -20.60 26.19 -52.52
CA TYR A 109 -20.16 27.55 -52.10
C TYR A 109 -19.59 27.75 -50.67
N SER A 110 -18.49 28.48 -50.45
CA SER A 110 -17.95 29.60 -51.22
C SER A 110 -16.41 29.70 -51.19
N ASP A 111 -15.91 30.28 -52.27
CA ASP A 111 -14.53 30.48 -52.67
C ASP A 111 -13.84 31.67 -51.97
N VAL A 112 -12.54 31.47 -51.75
CA VAL A 112 -11.37 32.40 -51.75
C VAL A 112 -11.59 33.91 -51.55
N THR A 113 -10.88 34.48 -50.58
CA THR A 113 -9.91 35.57 -50.83
C THR A 113 -8.76 35.58 -49.80
N SER A 114 -7.57 35.76 -50.35
CA SER A 114 -6.25 35.91 -49.73
C SER A 114 -6.17 36.91 -48.57
N ARG A 115 -5.44 36.56 -47.50
CA ARG A 115 -4.45 37.44 -46.84
C ARG A 115 -3.79 36.79 -45.63
N ASP A 116 -2.46 36.72 -45.69
CA ASP A 116 -1.50 36.78 -44.58
C ASP A 116 -2.07 36.59 -43.18
N LYS A 117 -2.06 35.36 -42.70
CA LYS A 117 -2.13 35.06 -41.28
C LYS A 117 -1.14 33.95 -40.96
N HIS A 118 0.10 34.36 -40.70
CA HIS A 118 0.92 33.71 -39.67
C HIS A 118 0.08 33.61 -38.40
N LYS A 119 -0.66 32.51 -38.24
CA LYS A 119 -1.42 32.18 -37.05
C LYS A 119 -0.81 30.94 -36.43
N SER A 120 0.12 31.24 -35.52
CA SER A 120 0.25 30.55 -34.24
C SER A 120 0.34 29.02 -34.28
N ARG A 121 1.52 28.53 -34.63
CA ARG A 121 2.12 27.37 -33.93
C ARG A 121 2.59 27.78 -32.52
N LEU A 122 1.74 28.49 -31.78
CA LEU A 122 2.03 28.97 -30.44
C LEU A 122 0.97 28.45 -29.49
N ARG A 123 1.42 27.47 -28.71
CA ARG A 123 0.97 27.17 -27.36
C ARG A 123 -0.46 26.64 -27.27
N GLN A 124 -0.64 25.39 -27.69
CA GLN A 124 -1.33 24.47 -26.79
C GLN A 124 -0.57 24.56 -25.46
N SER A 125 -1.18 25.20 -24.48
CA SER A 125 -0.80 25.07 -23.09
C SER A 125 -0.64 23.58 -22.85
N TYR A 126 0.59 23.13 -22.61
CA TYR A 126 0.83 21.81 -22.02
C TYR A 126 0.13 21.84 -20.68
N LEU A 127 -1.17 21.53 -20.67
CA LEU A 127 -1.76 20.95 -19.48
C LEU A 127 -0.92 19.70 -19.26
N ASP A 128 -0.31 19.65 -18.10
CA ASP A 128 0.54 18.54 -17.72
C ASP A 128 -0.35 17.30 -17.68
N ASP A 129 -0.38 16.50 -18.75
CA ASP A 129 -1.24 15.31 -18.89
C ASP A 129 -0.72 14.13 -18.03
N ARG A 130 0.32 14.36 -17.21
CA ARG A 130 0.80 13.37 -16.25
C ARG A 130 -0.27 13.09 -15.20
N LYS A 131 -0.40 11.83 -14.81
CA LYS A 131 -1.31 11.41 -13.74
C LYS A 131 -0.53 10.75 -12.61
N VAL A 132 -1.05 10.89 -11.39
CA VAL A 132 -0.55 10.18 -10.22
C VAL A 132 -0.95 8.70 -10.33
N VAL A 133 -0.01 7.80 -10.06
CA VAL A 133 -0.25 6.36 -10.05
C VAL A 133 -1.16 5.91 -8.90
N ASN A 134 -1.70 4.69 -8.99
CA ASN A 134 -2.55 4.14 -7.94
C ASN A 134 -1.75 3.81 -6.68
N VAL A 135 -0.59 3.18 -6.81
CA VAL A 135 0.23 2.76 -5.67
C VAL A 135 1.62 3.36 -5.75
N ILE A 136 2.06 4.01 -4.68
CA ILE A 136 3.42 4.53 -4.55
C ILE A 136 4.13 3.68 -3.50
N ILE A 137 5.18 2.99 -3.93
CA ILE A 137 6.05 2.18 -3.08
C ILE A 137 7.32 3.01 -2.84
N ALA A 138 7.52 3.52 -1.63
CA ALA A 138 8.62 4.41 -1.30
C ALA A 138 9.69 3.67 -0.48
N LYS A 139 10.75 3.20 -1.15
CA LYS A 139 11.90 2.52 -0.52
C LYS A 139 12.72 3.51 0.32
N ARG A 140 13.23 3.04 1.46
CA ARG A 140 14.15 3.79 2.33
C ARG A 140 13.63 5.19 2.66
N PHE A 141 12.31 5.29 2.87
CA PHE A 141 11.66 6.58 3.05
C PHE A 141 12.10 7.27 4.36
N ASP A 142 12.63 6.51 5.31
CA ASP A 142 13.29 6.98 6.53
C ASP A 142 14.52 7.88 6.27
N GLN A 143 15.15 7.75 5.10
CA GLN A 143 16.33 8.56 4.72
C GLN A 143 15.96 9.88 4.04
N THR A 144 14.69 10.07 3.69
CA THR A 144 14.23 11.28 2.99
C THR A 144 14.15 12.48 3.94
N PRO A 145 14.42 13.70 3.44
CA PRO A 145 14.32 14.90 4.26
C PRO A 145 12.88 15.16 4.72
N ASP A 146 12.74 15.82 5.87
CA ASP A 146 11.44 16.12 6.49
C ASP A 146 10.45 16.82 5.53
N GLU A 147 10.95 17.68 4.64
CA GLU A 147 10.12 18.38 3.66
C GLU A 147 9.41 17.41 2.70
N VAL A 148 10.11 16.36 2.25
CA VAL A 148 9.54 15.32 1.37
C VAL A 148 8.53 14.48 2.15
N GLN A 149 8.80 14.17 3.42
CA GLN A 149 7.85 13.45 4.27
C GLN A 149 6.57 14.27 4.52
N VAL A 150 6.69 15.59 4.71
CA VAL A 150 5.55 16.50 4.82
C VAL A 150 4.77 16.57 3.51
N GLN A 151 5.46 16.60 2.36
CA GLN A 151 4.79 16.57 1.06
C GLN A 151 4.03 15.24 0.83
N ALA A 152 4.60 14.11 1.24
CA ALA A 152 3.90 12.82 1.22
C ALA A 152 2.67 12.82 2.15
N LEU A 153 2.77 13.45 3.32
CA LEU A 153 1.63 13.64 4.22
C LEU A 153 0.53 14.50 3.59
N GLU A 154 0.90 15.59 2.90
CA GLU A 154 -0.06 16.41 2.15
C GLU A 154 -0.74 15.63 1.03
N LEU A 155 0.03 14.81 0.30
CA LEU A 155 -0.50 13.92 -0.75
C LEU A 155 -1.55 12.96 -0.18
N ILE A 156 -1.25 12.30 0.94
CA ILE A 156 -2.16 11.39 1.66
C ILE A 156 -3.43 12.11 2.10
N ARG A 157 -3.28 13.25 2.79
CA ARG A 157 -4.42 13.96 3.40
C ARG A 157 -5.29 14.70 2.40
N LEU A 158 -4.68 15.34 1.41
CA LEU A 158 -5.37 16.18 0.45
C LEU A 158 -5.76 15.41 -0.83
N LYS A 159 -5.23 14.20 -1.03
CA LYS A 159 -5.44 13.37 -2.23
C LYS A 159 -5.08 14.13 -3.51
N ARG A 160 -4.04 14.97 -3.43
CA ARG A 160 -3.53 15.78 -4.53
C ARG A 160 -2.09 16.22 -4.27
N ILE A 161 -1.35 16.47 -5.33
CA ILE A 161 0.00 17.04 -5.30
C ILE A 161 0.05 18.33 -6.12
N PHE A 162 0.78 19.30 -5.61
CA PHE A 162 1.05 20.56 -6.28
C PHE A 162 2.43 20.50 -6.93
N THR A 163 2.49 20.64 -8.24
CA THR A 163 3.73 20.93 -8.95
C THR A 163 3.79 22.41 -9.28
N ARG A 164 4.96 22.88 -9.74
CA ARG A 164 5.10 24.26 -10.23
C ARG A 164 4.12 24.62 -11.35
N THR A 165 3.68 23.61 -12.11
CA THR A 165 2.95 23.79 -13.37
C THR A 165 1.49 23.38 -13.30
N ALA A 166 1.11 22.51 -12.36
CA ALA A 166 -0.25 21.97 -12.27
C ALA A 166 -0.57 21.42 -10.88
N VAL A 167 -1.86 21.17 -10.65
CA VAL A 167 -2.35 20.40 -9.52
C VAL A 167 -2.84 19.07 -10.03
N HIS A 168 -2.30 17.99 -9.49
CA HIS A 168 -2.61 16.62 -9.88
C HIS A 168 -3.36 15.93 -8.76
N ASN A 169 -4.57 15.45 -9.04
CA ASN A 169 -5.35 14.69 -8.06
C ASN A 169 -4.94 13.21 -8.09
N THR A 170 -4.96 12.56 -6.93
CA THR A 170 -4.73 11.12 -6.86
C THR A 170 -5.93 10.35 -7.42
N PRO A 171 -5.74 9.13 -7.94
CA PRO A 171 -6.84 8.24 -8.29
C PRO A 171 -7.76 7.96 -7.09
N LYS A 172 -8.95 7.42 -7.37
CA LYS A 172 -9.89 6.98 -6.32
C LYS A 172 -9.28 5.87 -5.45
N THR A 173 -8.60 4.94 -6.10
CA THR A 173 -7.81 3.87 -5.48
C THR A 173 -6.37 4.34 -5.39
N PHE A 174 -6.03 4.91 -4.25
CA PHE A 174 -4.71 5.46 -4.00
C PHE A 174 -4.12 4.87 -2.73
N LEU A 175 -2.89 4.37 -2.82
CA LEU A 175 -2.16 3.76 -1.73
C LEU A 175 -0.72 4.28 -1.71
N PHE A 176 -0.26 4.71 -0.55
CA PHE A 176 1.12 5.08 -0.29
C PHE A 176 1.72 4.09 0.69
N ILE A 177 2.87 3.51 0.35
CA ILE A 177 3.53 2.46 1.13
C ILE A 177 5.00 2.83 1.34
N PRO A 178 5.36 3.44 2.47
CA PRO A 178 6.75 3.56 2.85
C PRO A 178 7.32 2.18 3.22
N LEU A 179 8.46 1.84 2.61
CA LEU A 179 9.27 0.69 2.98
C LEU A 179 10.46 1.17 3.81
N VAL A 180 10.63 0.56 4.98
CA VAL A 180 11.63 1.00 5.95
C VAL A 180 12.47 -0.18 6.42
N ALA A 181 13.77 0.06 6.55
CA ALA A 181 14.72 -0.92 7.06
C ALA A 181 14.57 -1.09 8.59
N ALA A 182 14.42 -2.31 9.07
CA ALA A 182 14.39 -2.64 10.50
C ALA A 182 15.81 -2.55 11.12
N ASN A 183 16.33 -1.34 11.29
CA ASN A 183 17.72 -1.10 11.75
C ASN A 183 17.86 -1.04 13.29
N GLY A 184 17.05 -1.81 14.05
CA GLY A 184 17.05 -1.81 15.52
C GLY A 184 16.58 -0.51 16.18
N LYS A 185 16.16 0.49 15.40
CA LYS A 185 15.46 1.68 15.89
C LYS A 185 13.96 1.41 15.92
N PRO A 186 13.22 1.94 16.91
CA PRO A 186 11.77 1.81 16.92
C PRO A 186 11.18 2.52 15.70
N LEU A 187 10.25 1.87 15.02
CA LEU A 187 9.50 2.40 13.86
C LEU A 187 8.93 3.80 14.11
N SER A 188 8.51 4.07 15.35
CA SER A 188 7.96 5.35 15.77
C SER A 188 8.93 6.53 15.62
N SER A 189 10.22 6.26 15.42
CA SER A 189 11.28 7.26 15.26
C SER A 189 11.82 7.38 13.83
N LEU A 190 11.40 6.50 12.91
CA LEU A 190 11.93 6.42 11.56
C LEU A 190 11.27 7.43 10.62
N LEU A 191 9.99 7.74 10.86
CA LEU A 191 9.23 8.72 10.10
C LEU A 191 8.79 9.88 10.99
N ASN A 192 8.45 11.00 10.36
CA ASN A 192 7.84 12.13 11.02
C ASN A 192 6.61 11.67 11.81
N LYS A 193 6.50 12.11 13.06
CA LYS A 193 5.37 11.80 13.96
C LYS A 193 4.01 11.99 13.29
N HIS A 194 3.84 13.07 12.52
CA HIS A 194 2.57 13.36 11.86
C HIS A 194 2.28 12.37 10.73
N LEU A 195 3.27 12.03 9.91
CA LEU A 195 3.12 11.02 8.86
C LEU A 195 2.79 9.67 9.47
N ASN A 196 3.51 9.28 10.51
CA ASN A 196 3.34 8.02 11.22
C ASN A 196 1.95 7.86 11.86
N ASP A 197 1.34 8.96 12.33
CA ASP A 197 -0.02 8.96 12.90
C ASP A 197 -1.11 8.76 11.82
N HIS A 198 -0.81 9.14 10.58
CA HIS A 198 -1.70 9.02 9.42
C HIS A 198 -1.56 7.71 8.63
N ILE A 199 -0.51 6.95 8.86
CA ILE A 199 -0.41 5.56 8.38
C ILE A 199 -1.41 4.73 9.19
N PHE A 200 -2.04 3.71 8.60
CA PHE A 200 -3.11 2.89 9.17
C PHE A 200 -2.60 1.57 9.78
N VAL A 201 -1.79 0.82 9.04
CA VAL A 201 -1.25 -0.49 9.43
C VAL A 201 0.26 -0.51 9.28
N SER A 202 0.94 -1.21 10.19
CA SER A 202 2.33 -1.68 10.02
C SER A 202 2.38 -3.19 9.85
N HIS A 203 3.18 -3.65 8.90
CA HIS A 203 3.46 -5.06 8.69
C HIS A 203 4.97 -5.27 8.55
N PHE A 204 5.48 -6.29 9.22
CA PHE A 204 6.87 -6.71 9.07
C PHE A 204 6.93 -7.96 8.24
N HIS A 205 7.80 -7.94 7.25
CA HIS A 205 8.06 -9.07 6.39
C HIS A 205 9.47 -9.61 6.68
N ASP A 206 9.51 -10.87 7.09
CA ASP A 206 10.77 -11.60 7.32
C ASP A 206 11.33 -12.05 5.96
N ALA A 207 12.62 -11.83 5.72
CA ALA A 207 13.27 -12.27 4.49
C ALA A 207 13.21 -13.79 4.29
N MET A 208 13.02 -14.55 5.37
CA MET A 208 12.88 -16.01 5.34
C MET A 208 11.51 -16.49 4.82
N ASP A 209 10.50 -15.62 4.78
CA ASP A 209 9.17 -15.96 4.28
C ASP A 209 9.14 -16.13 2.74
N GLY A 210 10.22 -15.72 2.06
CA GLY A 210 10.37 -15.83 0.61
C GLY A 210 9.57 -14.78 -0.17
N PHE A 211 9.80 -14.73 -1.48
CA PHE A 211 9.15 -13.78 -2.38
C PHE A 211 8.42 -14.54 -3.49
N ALA A 212 7.16 -14.91 -3.23
CA ALA A 212 6.40 -15.80 -4.10
C ALA A 212 6.36 -15.33 -5.57
N ASN A 213 6.14 -14.03 -5.83
CA ASN A 213 6.03 -13.53 -7.19
C ASN A 213 7.41 -13.34 -7.86
N LEU A 214 8.45 -12.97 -7.11
CA LEU A 214 9.81 -12.87 -7.65
C LEU A 214 10.42 -14.23 -7.99
N GLU A 215 10.14 -15.27 -7.19
CA GLU A 215 10.58 -16.64 -7.48
C GLU A 215 9.93 -17.16 -8.77
N ASP A 216 8.67 -16.83 -9.00
CA ASP A 216 7.92 -17.20 -10.22
C ASP A 216 8.41 -16.48 -11.48
N ASP A 217 8.81 -15.20 -11.37
CA ASP A 217 9.31 -14.41 -12.52
C ASP A 217 10.79 -14.67 -12.82
N SER A 218 11.57 -15.04 -11.79
CA SER A 218 13.01 -15.32 -11.93
C SER A 218 13.32 -16.70 -12.52
N GLY A 219 12.30 -17.56 -12.71
CA GLY A 219 12.41 -18.78 -13.51
C GLY A 219 13.68 -19.58 -13.22
N TRP A 220 13.99 -19.81 -11.94
CA TRP A 220 15.15 -20.60 -11.54
C TRP A 220 14.99 -22.02 -12.11
N ILE A 221 15.57 -22.20 -13.30
CA ILE A 221 16.07 -23.47 -13.78
C ILE A 221 17.00 -23.94 -12.66
N SER A 222 16.49 -24.81 -11.79
CA SER A 222 17.32 -25.52 -10.84
C SER A 222 18.40 -26.24 -11.64
N ASP A 223 19.62 -25.73 -11.56
CA ASP A 223 20.84 -26.23 -12.18
C ASP A 223 21.29 -27.56 -11.53
N GLY A 224 20.36 -28.51 -11.44
CA GLY A 224 20.53 -29.85 -10.88
C GLY A 224 20.54 -30.96 -11.92
N ALA A 225 20.77 -30.66 -13.21
CA ALA A 225 20.79 -31.67 -14.26
C ALA A 225 21.91 -31.45 -15.30
N ALA A 226 23.15 -31.39 -14.83
CA ALA A 226 24.26 -31.78 -15.69
C ALA A 226 24.23 -33.31 -15.88
N SER A 227 23.58 -33.79 -16.94
CA SER A 227 24.05 -34.93 -17.74
C SER A 227 23.11 -35.23 -18.93
N SER A 228 23.63 -34.90 -20.11
CA SER A 228 23.56 -35.68 -21.35
C SER A 228 22.34 -36.60 -21.59
N LEU A 229 21.45 -36.19 -22.51
CA LEU A 229 21.23 -36.92 -23.76
C LEU A 229 20.28 -36.16 -24.70
N SER A 230 20.82 -35.90 -25.89
CA SER A 230 20.14 -35.51 -27.12
C SER A 230 18.83 -36.28 -27.34
N VAL A 231 17.70 -35.55 -27.37
CA VAL A 231 16.55 -35.88 -28.24
C VAL A 231 15.93 -34.56 -28.70
N VAL A 232 16.10 -34.27 -29.99
CA VAL A 232 15.37 -33.23 -30.71
C VAL A 232 13.87 -33.54 -30.61
N ARG A 233 13.09 -32.66 -29.97
CA ARG A 233 11.63 -32.60 -30.13
C ARG A 233 11.23 -31.19 -30.54
N PRO A 234 10.32 -31.05 -31.51
CA PRO A 234 9.97 -29.77 -32.11
C PRO A 234 9.16 -28.92 -31.14
N SER A 235 9.30 -27.59 -31.28
CA SER A 235 8.52 -26.57 -30.58
C SER A 235 7.03 -26.92 -30.51
N SER A 236 6.53 -27.03 -29.29
CA SER A 236 5.11 -26.92 -28.98
C SER A 236 4.99 -26.06 -27.74
N HIS A 237 4.62 -24.80 -27.98
CA HIS A 237 4.09 -23.84 -27.03
C HIS A 237 3.01 -24.47 -26.15
N LEU A 238 3.40 -25.00 -25.00
CA LEU A 238 2.56 -25.19 -23.83
C LEU A 238 3.47 -25.04 -22.63
N SER A 239 3.78 -23.78 -22.28
CA SER A 239 4.13 -23.49 -20.90
C SER A 239 3.01 -24.05 -20.02
N PRO A 240 3.30 -24.82 -18.96
CA PRO A 240 2.29 -25.11 -17.97
C PRO A 240 1.90 -23.74 -17.40
N SER A 241 0.68 -23.30 -17.68
CA SER A 241 0.07 -22.17 -17.00
C SER A 241 -0.08 -22.57 -15.54
N ILE A 242 0.99 -22.43 -14.76
CA ILE A 242 0.93 -22.44 -13.30
C ILE A 242 -0.10 -21.38 -12.93
N HIS A 243 -1.09 -21.78 -12.14
CA HIS A 243 -2.28 -21.01 -11.80
C HIS A 243 -1.91 -19.63 -11.24
N ARG A 244 -1.76 -18.61 -12.10
CA ARG A 244 -1.79 -17.23 -11.61
C ARG A 244 -3.22 -16.97 -11.15
N PRO A 245 -3.46 -16.72 -9.85
CA PRO A 245 -4.79 -16.41 -9.37
C PRO A 245 -5.30 -15.19 -10.15
N ARG A 246 -6.60 -15.21 -10.50
CA ARG A 246 -7.21 -14.08 -11.20
C ARG A 246 -7.08 -12.83 -10.31
N PRO A 247 -6.75 -11.66 -10.88
CA PRO A 247 -6.61 -10.45 -10.10
C PRO A 247 -7.90 -10.15 -9.35
N ILE A 248 -7.76 -9.66 -8.11
CA ILE A 248 -8.85 -9.14 -7.31
C ILE A 248 -9.30 -7.83 -7.96
N LEU A 249 -10.54 -7.81 -8.45
CA LEU A 249 -11.09 -6.67 -9.15
C LEU A 249 -11.54 -5.59 -8.16
N GLU A 250 -11.59 -4.33 -8.62
CA GLU A 250 -12.10 -3.21 -7.81
C GLU A 250 -13.52 -3.47 -7.28
N GLU A 251 -14.34 -4.21 -8.04
CA GLU A 251 -15.69 -4.61 -7.63
C GLU A 251 -15.65 -5.50 -6.36
N GLU A 252 -14.72 -6.45 -6.29
CA GLU A 252 -14.52 -7.35 -5.14
C GLU A 252 -14.03 -6.55 -3.91
N ILE A 253 -13.13 -5.58 -4.11
CA ILE A 253 -12.68 -4.66 -3.06
C ILE A 253 -13.85 -3.82 -2.53
N THR A 254 -14.73 -3.33 -3.41
CA THR A 254 -15.93 -2.58 -2.99
C THR A 254 -16.93 -3.43 -2.22
N ILE A 255 -17.07 -4.72 -2.57
CA ILE A 255 -17.89 -5.68 -1.83
C ILE A 255 -17.32 -5.87 -0.43
N LEU A 256 -16.01 -6.15 -0.30
CA LEU A 256 -15.33 -6.30 0.99
C LEU A 256 -15.45 -5.04 1.85
N ARG A 257 -15.37 -3.86 1.24
CA ARG A 257 -15.57 -2.58 1.94
C ARG A 257 -16.98 -2.49 2.53
N ARG A 258 -18.01 -2.81 1.74
CA ARG A 258 -19.39 -2.81 2.21
C ARG A 258 -19.61 -3.85 3.32
N LEU A 259 -19.00 -5.01 3.21
CA LEU A 259 -19.06 -6.04 4.25
C LEU A 259 -18.42 -5.54 5.55
N GLY A 260 -17.24 -4.91 5.46
CA GLY A 260 -16.59 -4.27 6.60
C GLY A 260 -17.47 -3.23 7.29
N ASP A 261 -18.14 -2.35 6.55
CA ASP A 261 -19.05 -1.36 7.12
C ASP A 261 -20.28 -1.98 7.80
N SER A 262 -20.69 -3.19 7.39
CA SER A 262 -21.83 -3.92 7.95
C SER A 262 -21.51 -4.78 9.18
N VAL A 263 -20.23 -4.92 9.55
CA VAL A 263 -19.81 -5.76 10.69
C VAL A 263 -20.43 -5.25 11.98
N THR A 264 -21.03 -6.19 12.71
CA THR A 264 -21.66 -5.92 14.00
C THR A 264 -20.63 -5.88 15.12
N ILE A 265 -20.67 -4.81 15.91
CA ILE A 265 -19.83 -4.66 17.12
C ILE A 265 -20.77 -4.67 18.32
N SER A 266 -20.68 -5.69 19.15
CA SER A 266 -21.45 -5.79 20.39
C SER A 266 -21.06 -4.67 21.38
N ALA A 267 -21.94 -4.35 22.33
CA ALA A 267 -21.66 -3.40 23.39
C ALA A 267 -20.43 -3.85 24.22
N ASP A 268 -20.34 -5.13 24.55
CA ASP A 268 -19.21 -5.70 25.31
C ASP A 268 -17.89 -5.56 24.56
N MET A 269 -17.92 -5.71 23.23
CA MET A 269 -16.75 -5.52 22.37
C MET A 269 -16.33 -4.05 22.28
N THR A 270 -17.29 -3.14 22.30
CA THR A 270 -17.01 -1.71 22.37
C THR A 270 -16.34 -1.35 23.70
N CYS A 271 -16.81 -1.93 24.81
CA CYS A 271 -16.18 -1.81 26.12
C CYS A 271 -14.77 -2.41 26.11
N TYR A 272 -14.57 -3.60 25.53
CA TYR A 272 -13.27 -4.24 25.42
C TYR A 272 -12.26 -3.38 24.64
N LEU A 273 -12.65 -2.86 23.47
CA LEU A 273 -11.83 -1.93 22.68
C LEU A 273 -11.47 -0.69 23.48
N HIS A 274 -12.43 -0.10 24.19
CA HIS A 274 -12.19 1.10 25.00
C HIS A 274 -11.23 0.83 26.16
N ASN A 275 -11.46 -0.26 26.91
CA ASN A 275 -10.59 -0.67 28.00
C ASN A 275 -9.17 -0.90 27.49
N PHE A 276 -9.02 -1.65 26.39
CA PHE A 276 -7.72 -1.84 25.76
C PHE A 276 -6.98 -0.51 25.48
N ILE A 277 -7.66 0.47 24.87
CA ILE A 277 -7.07 1.78 24.58
C ILE A 277 -6.67 2.52 25.86
N VAL A 278 -7.51 2.46 26.90
CA VAL A 278 -7.24 3.12 28.19
C VAL A 278 -6.04 2.49 28.88
N PHE A 279 -5.99 1.16 28.99
CA PHE A 279 -4.87 0.44 29.59
C PHE A 279 -3.57 0.68 28.81
N LEU A 280 -3.62 0.67 27.48
CA LEU A 280 -2.47 0.98 26.64
C LEU A 280 -1.94 2.42 26.88
N ARG A 281 -2.83 3.40 27.09
CA ARG A 281 -2.46 4.79 27.43
C ARG A 281 -1.91 4.96 28.84
N LEU A 282 -2.31 4.10 29.77
CA LEU A 282 -1.88 4.14 31.16
C LEU A 282 -0.64 3.27 31.43
N HIS A 283 -0.28 2.41 30.46
CA HIS A 283 0.85 1.53 30.57
C HIS A 283 2.15 2.30 30.87
N ARG A 284 2.90 1.82 31.87
CA ARG A 284 4.11 2.50 32.37
C ARG A 284 5.18 2.70 31.28
N GLY A 285 5.30 1.73 30.37
CA GLY A 285 6.26 1.75 29.28
C GLY A 285 5.90 2.67 28.11
N VAL A 286 4.72 3.32 28.11
CA VAL A 286 4.26 4.15 27.00
C VAL A 286 4.43 5.62 27.34
N SER A 287 5.26 6.32 26.55
CA SER A 287 5.39 7.79 26.63
C SER A 287 4.39 8.50 25.71
N GLY A 288 4.00 7.86 24.61
CA GLY A 288 3.04 8.42 23.65
C GLY A 288 2.77 7.48 22.47
N GLY A 289 2.10 8.01 21.45
CA GLY A 289 1.78 7.27 20.22
C GLY A 289 0.31 6.85 20.07
N ILE A 290 -0.50 7.01 21.12
CA ILE A 290 -1.91 6.58 21.12
C ILE A 290 -2.81 7.80 20.96
N SER A 291 -2.77 8.40 19.77
CA SER A 291 -3.61 9.54 19.39
C SER A 291 -5.08 9.13 19.21
N ALA A 292 -5.97 10.12 19.03
CA ALA A 292 -7.36 9.83 18.63
C ALA A 292 -7.43 9.20 17.21
N ALA A 293 -6.57 9.62 16.29
CA ALA A 293 -6.50 9.04 14.94
C ALA A 293 -6.09 7.56 14.98
N SER A 294 -5.09 7.22 15.79
CA SER A 294 -4.66 5.83 15.97
C SER A 294 -5.77 4.93 16.53
N THR A 295 -6.60 5.46 17.43
CA THR A 295 -7.79 4.77 17.95
C THR A 295 -8.82 4.52 16.84
N CYS A 296 -9.08 5.51 15.99
CA CYS A 296 -9.95 5.32 14.83
C CYS A 296 -9.39 4.25 13.88
N HIS A 297 -8.09 4.31 13.56
CA HIS A 297 -7.43 3.31 12.71
C HIS A 297 -7.53 1.90 13.31
N PHE A 298 -7.28 1.76 14.61
CA PHE A 298 -7.40 0.48 15.31
C PHE A 298 -8.82 -0.10 15.24
N GLN A 299 -9.85 0.71 15.52
CA GLN A 299 -11.25 0.27 15.46
C GLN A 299 -11.66 -0.10 14.03
N THR A 300 -11.24 0.70 13.05
CA THR A 300 -11.49 0.46 11.63
C THR A 300 -10.79 -0.83 11.15
N LEU A 301 -9.55 -1.05 11.57
CA LEU A 301 -8.80 -2.27 11.25
C LEU A 301 -9.43 -3.52 11.86
N ALA A 302 -9.82 -3.47 13.14
CA ALA A 302 -10.51 -4.56 13.80
C ALA A 302 -11.80 -4.94 13.05
N ARG A 303 -12.54 -3.92 12.56
CA ARG A 303 -13.74 -4.12 11.75
C ARG A 303 -13.45 -4.78 10.40
N PHE A 304 -12.46 -4.29 9.65
CA PHE A 304 -12.14 -4.82 8.32
C PHE A 304 -11.46 -6.20 8.32
N LEU A 305 -10.93 -6.66 9.46
CA LEU A 305 -10.42 -8.02 9.60
C LEU A 305 -11.53 -9.08 9.68
N ALA A 306 -12.71 -8.74 10.18
CA ALA A 306 -13.80 -9.71 10.33
C ALA A 306 -14.30 -10.29 8.99
N PRO A 307 -14.58 -9.48 7.95
CA PRO A 307 -15.00 -9.99 6.65
C PRO A 307 -13.97 -10.92 6.00
N LEU A 308 -12.67 -10.65 6.19
CA LEU A 308 -11.59 -11.50 5.65
C LEU A 308 -11.60 -12.90 6.27
N GLN A 309 -12.03 -13.01 7.52
CA GLN A 309 -12.15 -14.27 8.26
C GLN A 309 -13.55 -14.90 8.13
N ARG A 310 -14.39 -14.40 7.20
CA ARG A 310 -15.79 -14.84 7.00
C ARG A 310 -16.67 -14.64 8.25
N LEU A 311 -16.39 -13.61 9.04
CA LEU A 311 -17.14 -13.27 10.26
C LEU A 311 -17.95 -11.98 10.07
N ASP A 312 -19.21 -12.01 10.50
CA ASP A 312 -20.13 -10.85 10.47
C ASP A 312 -20.08 -10.02 11.78
N CYS A 313 -19.36 -10.52 12.79
CA CYS A 313 -19.20 -9.89 14.09
C CYS A 313 -17.73 -9.81 14.50
N LEU A 314 -17.41 -8.82 15.33
CA LEU A 314 -16.06 -8.66 15.86
C LEU A 314 -15.79 -9.67 16.99
N VAL A 315 -14.60 -10.29 16.97
CA VAL A 315 -14.12 -11.30 17.94
C VAL A 315 -12.83 -10.82 18.63
N PRO A 316 -12.55 -11.15 19.91
CA PRO A 316 -11.39 -10.59 20.63
C PRO A 316 -10.05 -10.95 19.99
N SER A 317 -9.94 -12.12 19.34
CA SER A 317 -8.75 -12.53 18.58
C SER A 317 -8.41 -11.56 17.44
N LEU A 318 -9.42 -11.04 16.73
CA LEU A 318 -9.22 -10.04 15.67
C LEU A 318 -8.76 -8.71 16.24
N VAL A 319 -9.25 -8.36 17.44
CA VAL A 319 -8.82 -7.15 18.15
C VAL A 319 -7.34 -7.25 18.53
N ALA A 320 -6.87 -8.41 18.98
CA ALA A 320 -5.46 -8.64 19.28
C ALA A 320 -4.57 -8.46 18.03
N ILE A 321 -4.97 -9.03 16.88
CA ILE A 321 -4.25 -8.88 15.61
C ILE A 321 -4.27 -7.41 15.18
N ALA A 322 -5.43 -6.75 15.24
CA ALA A 322 -5.57 -5.34 14.91
C ALA A 322 -4.68 -4.46 15.81
N ALA A 323 -4.58 -4.76 17.10
CA ALA A 323 -3.74 -4.00 18.03
C ALA A 323 -2.27 -4.08 17.65
N LYS A 324 -1.77 -5.29 17.37
CA LYS A 324 -0.39 -5.52 16.91
C LYS A 324 -0.09 -4.77 15.61
N LYS A 325 -1.00 -4.82 14.62
CA LYS A 325 -0.83 -4.15 13.33
C LYS A 325 -1.03 -2.63 13.38
N ALA A 326 -1.90 -2.12 14.24
CA ALA A 326 -2.16 -0.68 14.35
C ALA A 326 -1.13 0.04 15.23
N TYR A 327 -0.75 -0.51 16.39
CA TYR A 327 0.02 0.24 17.37
C TYR A 327 1.54 0.05 17.28
N ARG A 328 2.03 -1.01 16.63
CA ARG A 328 3.47 -1.32 16.50
C ARG A 328 4.30 -0.13 16.03
N HIS A 329 3.92 0.52 14.94
CA HIS A 329 4.66 1.67 14.41
C HIS A 329 4.47 2.96 15.23
N ARG A 330 3.45 3.06 16.10
CA ARG A 330 3.07 4.32 16.76
C ARG A 330 3.56 4.43 18.20
N ILE A 331 3.64 3.33 18.94
CA ILE A 331 4.01 3.34 20.36
C ILE A 331 5.42 3.90 20.52
N VAL A 332 5.51 4.97 21.31
CA VAL A 332 6.80 5.54 21.74
C VAL A 332 7.10 5.01 23.13
N VAL A 333 8.09 4.13 23.22
CA VAL A 333 8.54 3.56 24.50
C VAL A 333 9.13 4.66 25.38
N ALA A 334 8.73 4.66 26.64
CA ALA A 334 9.17 5.64 27.63
C ALA A 334 10.66 5.51 27.92
N ARG A 335 11.36 6.65 27.94
CA ARG A 335 12.75 6.66 28.38
C ARG A 335 12.78 6.53 29.91
N PRO A 336 13.80 5.89 30.49
CA PRO A 336 13.94 5.79 31.95
C PRO A 336 13.98 7.12 32.70
N LYS A 337 14.27 8.23 32.02
CA LYS A 337 14.26 9.59 32.59
C LYS A 337 12.85 10.19 32.67
N ASP A 338 11.94 9.72 31.82
CA ASP A 338 10.58 10.22 31.69
C ASP A 338 9.58 9.38 32.51
N ASP A 339 10.09 8.37 33.25
CA ASP A 339 9.28 7.53 34.14
C ASP A 339 8.72 8.35 35.30
N ARG A 340 7.39 8.29 35.46
CA ARG A 340 6.65 8.99 36.51
C ARG A 340 7.05 8.53 37.91
N SER A 341 7.57 7.31 38.08
CA SER A 341 7.98 6.77 39.37
C SER A 341 9.16 7.52 40.00
N LEU A 342 9.97 8.22 39.19
CA LEU A 342 11.06 9.07 39.67
C LEU A 342 10.55 10.22 40.54
N LEU A 343 9.36 10.76 40.22
CA LEU A 343 8.71 11.80 41.02
C LEU A 343 8.28 11.31 42.41
N TYR A 344 8.13 9.98 42.56
CA TYR A 344 7.75 9.32 43.80
C TYR A 344 8.95 8.69 44.53
N GLY A 345 10.18 9.06 44.16
CA GLY A 345 11.40 8.64 44.87
C GLY A 345 12.00 7.31 44.40
N SER A 346 11.55 6.76 43.26
CA SER A 346 12.21 5.60 42.66
C SER A 346 13.60 5.95 42.12
N SER A 347 14.52 4.98 42.13
CA SER A 347 15.85 5.18 41.54
C SER A 347 15.81 5.02 40.02
N LEU A 348 16.68 5.74 39.32
CA LEU A 348 16.84 5.64 37.88
C LEU A 348 17.29 4.24 37.44
N ALA A 349 18.04 3.53 38.29
CA ALA A 349 18.43 2.14 38.04
C ALA A 349 17.22 1.19 38.05
N ALA A 350 16.27 1.39 38.98
CA ALA A 350 15.04 0.62 39.02
C ALA A 350 14.16 0.89 37.80
N ALA A 351 14.03 2.16 37.38
CA ALA A 351 13.30 2.52 36.16
C ALA A 351 13.94 1.90 34.91
N ARG A 352 15.28 1.92 34.82
CA ARG A 352 16.00 1.26 33.72
C ARG A 352 15.74 -0.24 33.67
N SER A 353 15.78 -0.92 34.82
CA SER A 353 15.58 -2.36 34.87
C SER A 353 14.19 -2.79 34.42
N VAL A 354 13.16 -1.98 34.70
CA VAL A 354 11.78 -2.29 34.28
C VAL A 354 11.56 -1.99 32.81
N LEU A 355 12.23 -0.96 32.27
CA LEU A 355 12.03 -0.52 30.88
C LEU A 355 13.03 -1.14 29.88
N ALA A 356 14.01 -1.93 30.33
CA ALA A 356 15.09 -2.44 29.49
C ALA A 356 14.61 -3.39 28.38
N ASP A 357 13.64 -4.24 28.68
CA ASP A 357 13.19 -5.32 27.80
C ASP A 357 11.85 -5.01 27.10
N LEU A 358 11.32 -3.79 27.28
CA LEU A 358 10.02 -3.41 26.72
C LEU A 358 10.12 -3.02 25.25
N THR A 359 9.53 -3.84 24.39
CA THR A 359 9.24 -3.50 22.99
C THR A 359 7.78 -3.08 22.83
N PRO A 360 7.42 -2.32 21.77
CA PRO A 360 6.03 -2.03 21.44
C PRO A 360 5.14 -3.27 21.43
N GLU A 361 5.66 -4.39 20.93
CA GLU A 361 4.99 -5.68 20.85
C GLU A 361 4.75 -6.27 22.24
N SER A 362 5.76 -6.29 23.12
CA SER A 362 5.63 -6.77 24.51
C SER A 362 4.57 -5.96 25.27
N ILE A 363 4.58 -4.64 25.12
CA ILE A 363 3.60 -3.75 25.76
C ILE A 363 2.17 -4.08 25.31
N ILE A 364 1.97 -4.35 24.02
CA ILE A 364 0.66 -4.72 23.49
C ILE A 364 0.22 -6.07 24.07
N GLU A 365 1.12 -7.05 24.14
CA GLU A 365 0.83 -8.39 24.67
C GLU A 365 0.52 -8.38 26.17
N GLU A 366 1.24 -7.60 26.95
CA GLU A 366 0.96 -7.38 28.38
C GLU A 366 -0.45 -6.80 28.56
N VAL A 367 -0.80 -5.74 27.83
CA VAL A 367 -2.13 -5.12 27.92
C VAL A 367 -3.25 -6.06 27.44
N LEU A 368 -3.02 -6.85 26.40
CA LEU A 368 -3.99 -7.85 25.94
C LEU A 368 -4.23 -8.94 26.99
N THR A 369 -3.23 -9.26 27.82
CA THR A 369 -3.34 -10.24 28.91
C THR A 369 -4.04 -9.65 30.13
N GLU A 370 -3.85 -8.35 30.41
CA GLU A 370 -4.49 -7.66 31.53
C GLU A 370 -5.98 -7.37 31.31
N VAL A 371 -6.39 -7.07 30.08
CA VAL A 371 -7.78 -6.71 29.77
C VAL A 371 -8.61 -7.96 29.54
N GLU A 372 -9.61 -8.17 30.40
CA GLU A 372 -10.54 -9.29 30.31
C GLU A 372 -11.32 -9.26 28.98
N ALA A 373 -11.16 -10.33 28.19
CA ALA A 373 -11.90 -10.50 26.94
C ALA A 373 -13.35 -10.91 27.23
N PRO A 374 -14.33 -10.35 26.49
CA PRO A 374 -15.72 -10.75 26.64
C PRO A 374 -15.92 -12.21 26.19
N LEU A 375 -16.81 -12.90 26.90
CA LEU A 375 -17.11 -14.33 26.74
C LEU A 375 -17.93 -14.65 25.49
#